data_AF-A0A4R6R1Y9-F1
#
_entry.id   AF-A0A4R6R1Y9-F1
#
_cell.length_a   1.000
_cell.length_b   1.000
_cell.length_c   1.000
_cell.angle_alpha   90.00
_cell.angle_beta   90.00
_cell.angle_gamma   90.00
#
_symmetry.space_group_name_H-M   'P 1'
#
loop_
_entity.id
_entity.type
_entity.pdbx_description
1 polymer ?
#
loop_
_entity_poly.entity_id
_entity_poly.type
_entity_poly.pdbx_seq_one_letter_code
_entity_poly.pdbx_strand_id
1 'polypeptide(L)'
;MSDFRKKNHYVSKSYLKAWSNKNKKIFSYRILVSHEKVPLWNNKSIKNLAYHKHLYTLINKEDNSDEIERWMDQEIEAPAQKALKKVRSDENLKDIDLNNIIRFMALQDVRTPIRYMEHIKRSQKQMPEVVKKVSKQLNKVLEESNNPEDLPKLEKHSGSNMIPMNVEKEIVKNSDQGYLKTDILFGRSSWLFMIRHLLNKTQTSHINNPFAP
;
A
#
# COMPACT_ATOMS: atom_id res chain seq x y z
N MET A 1 23.71 -7.84 -8.42
CA MET A 1 23.05 -6.84 -7.55
C MET A 1 22.06 -6.07 -8.40
N SER A 2 20.78 -6.09 -8.06
CA SER A 2 19.80 -5.30 -8.82
C SER A 2 19.81 -3.84 -8.38
N ASP A 3 19.86 -2.91 -9.31
CA ASP A 3 19.81 -1.48 -9.02
C ASP A 3 18.59 -1.10 -8.17
N PHE A 4 18.84 -0.31 -7.12
CA PHE A 4 17.82 0.21 -6.22
C PHE A 4 16.88 1.20 -6.93
N ARG A 5 15.57 0.92 -6.90
CA ARG A 5 14.55 1.67 -7.65
C ARG A 5 14.11 2.94 -6.91
N LYS A 6 14.69 4.09 -7.26
CA LYS A 6 14.35 5.41 -6.66
C LYS A 6 13.14 6.10 -7.27
N LYS A 7 12.87 5.90 -8.56
CA LYS A 7 11.76 6.55 -9.28
C LYS A 7 10.53 5.65 -9.25
N ASN A 8 9.74 5.78 -8.19
CA ASN A 8 8.51 5.02 -7.99
C ASN A 8 7.39 5.63 -8.82
N HIS A 9 6.92 4.88 -9.82
CA HIS A 9 5.88 5.36 -10.73
C HIS A 9 4.50 5.05 -10.12
N TYR A 10 3.66 6.08 -9.96
CA TYR A 10 2.28 5.92 -9.49
C TYR A 10 1.31 5.67 -10.65
N VAL A 11 1.73 5.91 -11.89
CA VAL A 11 1.11 5.32 -13.10
C VAL A 11 2.13 4.41 -13.76
N SER A 12 1.77 3.17 -14.07
CA SER A 12 2.77 2.15 -14.39
C SER A 12 3.46 2.50 -15.71
N LYS A 13 4.79 2.35 -15.76
CA LYS A 13 5.50 2.47 -17.04
C LYS A 13 4.98 1.48 -18.06
N SER A 14 4.58 0.29 -17.63
CA SER A 14 4.07 -0.74 -18.54
C SER A 14 2.74 -0.30 -19.16
N TYR A 15 1.85 0.28 -18.36
CA TYR A 15 0.65 0.95 -18.86
C TYR A 15 0.98 2.12 -19.81
N LEU A 16 1.87 3.03 -19.40
CA LEU A 16 2.25 4.18 -20.24
C LEU A 16 2.87 3.78 -21.59
N LYS A 17 3.54 2.63 -21.69
CA LYS A 17 4.09 2.13 -22.97
C LYS A 17 2.99 1.92 -24.01
N ALA A 18 1.79 1.47 -23.61
CA ALA A 18 0.67 1.24 -24.52
C ALA A 18 0.15 2.52 -25.17
N TRP A 19 0.41 3.68 -24.56
CA TRP A 19 0.01 5.00 -25.05
C TRP A 19 1.16 5.77 -25.71
N SER A 20 2.38 5.25 -25.63
CA SER A 20 3.57 5.96 -26.07
C SER A 20 3.83 5.81 -27.57
N ASN A 21 4.37 6.86 -28.18
CA ASN A 21 4.87 6.79 -29.56
C ASN A 21 6.13 5.92 -29.67
N LYS A 22 6.63 5.75 -30.90
CA LYS A 22 7.87 4.99 -31.20
C LYS A 22 9.08 5.41 -30.35
N ASN A 23 9.11 6.67 -29.87
CA ASN A 23 10.17 7.24 -29.04
C ASN A 23 9.91 7.13 -27.52
N LYS A 24 8.92 6.32 -27.08
CA LYS A 24 8.53 6.16 -25.67
C LYS A 24 8.15 7.49 -25.00
N LYS A 25 7.48 8.36 -25.75
CA LYS A 25 6.93 9.63 -25.25
C LYS A 25 5.41 9.66 -25.38
N ILE A 26 4.77 10.41 -24.48
CA ILE A 26 3.33 10.71 -24.51
C ILE A 26 3.13 12.21 -24.41
N PHE A 27 2.02 12.70 -24.98
CA PHE A 27 1.58 14.07 -24.76
C PHE A 27 0.94 14.18 -23.38
N SER A 28 1.49 15.03 -22.53
CA SER A 28 0.94 15.34 -21.21
C SER A 28 0.33 16.74 -21.25
N TYR A 29 -0.89 16.87 -20.74
CA TYR A 29 -1.56 18.15 -20.51
C TYR A 29 -1.21 18.69 -19.12
N ARG A 30 -0.96 20.01 -19.03
CA ARG A 30 -0.67 20.66 -17.77
C ARG A 30 -1.94 21.27 -17.17
N ILE A 31 -2.38 20.72 -16.03
CA ILE A 31 -3.57 21.20 -15.32
C ILE A 31 -3.32 22.39 -14.39
N LEU A 32 -2.06 22.63 -14.01
CA LEU A 32 -1.70 23.79 -13.18
C LEU A 32 -1.45 25.00 -14.08
N VAL A 33 -2.09 26.13 -13.75
CA VAL A 33 -1.94 27.39 -14.48
C VAL A 33 -0.48 27.79 -14.51
N SER A 34 0.13 27.63 -15.68
CA SER A 34 1.45 28.17 -15.98
C SER A 34 1.32 29.51 -16.69
N HIS A 35 2.39 30.28 -16.71
CA HIS A 35 2.51 31.47 -17.55
C HIS A 35 2.05 31.16 -18.99
N GLU A 36 1.36 32.10 -19.64
CA GLU A 36 0.84 32.02 -21.02
C GLU A 36 1.87 31.56 -22.08
N LYS A 37 3.17 31.69 -21.81
CA LYS A 37 4.27 31.32 -22.71
C LYS A 37 4.62 29.84 -22.63
N VAL A 38 4.00 29.09 -21.72
CA VAL A 38 4.27 27.68 -21.53
C VAL A 38 3.23 26.84 -22.29
N PRO A 39 3.66 25.95 -23.20
CA PRO A 39 2.73 25.10 -23.94
C PRO A 39 1.86 24.23 -23.03
N LEU A 40 0.56 24.20 -23.30
CA LEU A 40 -0.42 23.37 -22.58
C LEU A 40 -0.13 21.88 -22.75
N TRP A 41 0.20 21.46 -23.97
CA TRP A 41 0.60 20.10 -24.31
C TRP A 41 2.11 19.98 -24.42
N ASN A 42 2.67 18.99 -23.75
CA ASN A 42 4.11 18.73 -23.81
C ASN A 42 4.39 17.27 -24.11
N ASN A 43 5.27 17.02 -25.08
CA ASN A 43 5.70 15.66 -25.44
C ASN A 43 6.82 15.19 -24.48
N LYS A 44 6.49 14.29 -23.55
CA LYS A 44 7.34 13.90 -22.42
C LYS A 44 7.64 12.40 -22.42
N SER A 45 8.85 12.03 -22.03
CA SER A 45 9.25 10.62 -21.91
C SER A 45 8.52 9.94 -20.75
N ILE A 46 8.00 8.73 -21.00
CA ILE A 46 7.34 7.91 -19.96
C ILE A 46 8.28 7.54 -18.80
N LYS A 47 9.61 7.65 -18.96
CA LYS A 47 10.60 7.44 -17.89
C LYS A 47 10.59 8.55 -16.84
N ASN A 48 10.10 9.73 -17.22
CA ASN A 48 10.14 10.95 -16.42
C ASN A 48 8.75 11.52 -16.14
N LEU A 49 7.71 10.68 -16.24
CA LEU A 49 6.32 11.05 -15.98
C LEU A 49 5.74 10.18 -14.87
N ALA A 50 4.74 10.72 -14.20
CA ALA A 50 3.91 10.00 -13.23
C ALA A 50 4.71 9.20 -12.19
N TYR A 51 5.78 9.80 -11.68
CA TYR A 51 6.60 9.22 -10.64
C TYR A 51 6.86 10.22 -9.54
N HIS A 52 7.11 9.69 -8.35
CA HIS A 52 7.65 10.45 -7.23
C HIS A 52 8.88 9.71 -6.72
N LYS A 53 9.94 10.44 -6.37
CA LYS A 53 11.15 9.79 -5.84
C LYS A 53 10.84 9.19 -4.46
N HIS A 54 11.26 7.96 -4.22
CA HIS A 54 11.12 7.29 -2.92
C HIS A 54 9.68 7.21 -2.37
N LEU A 55 8.68 7.20 -3.25
CA LEU A 55 7.28 7.09 -2.84
C LEU A 55 7.01 5.77 -2.11
N TYR A 56 7.65 4.70 -2.55
CA TYR A 56 7.47 3.35 -1.99
C TYR A 56 8.75 2.79 -1.34
N THR A 57 9.73 3.66 -1.07
CA THR A 57 10.94 3.25 -0.35
C THR A 57 10.65 3.09 1.12
N LEU A 58 10.95 1.92 1.67
CA LEU A 58 10.96 1.68 3.11
C LEU A 58 12.34 2.06 3.66
N ILE A 59 12.34 2.76 4.79
CA ILE A 59 13.57 3.12 5.51
C ILE A 59 13.65 2.20 6.71
N ASN A 60 14.66 1.32 6.73
CA ASN A 60 15.01 0.52 7.89
C ASN A 60 16.27 1.12 8.54
N LYS A 61 16.60 0.72 9.78
CA LYS A 61 17.68 1.33 10.60
C LYS A 61 19.03 1.45 9.88
N GLU A 62 19.34 0.54 8.95
CA GLU A 62 20.64 0.48 8.27
C GLU A 62 20.56 0.66 6.75
N ASP A 63 19.37 0.57 6.14
CA ASP A 63 19.25 0.57 4.68
C ASP A 63 17.87 1.01 4.14
N ASN A 64 17.90 1.48 2.89
CA ASN A 64 16.69 1.74 2.10
C ASN A 64 16.29 0.48 1.33
N SER A 65 15.01 0.10 1.42
CA SER A 65 14.46 -1.05 0.71
C SER A 65 13.46 -0.62 -0.38
N ASP A 66 13.59 -1.22 -1.57
CA ASP A 66 12.63 -1.14 -2.68
C ASP A 66 11.77 -2.41 -2.81
N GLU A 67 11.70 -3.22 -1.76
CA GLU A 67 10.94 -4.48 -1.69
C GLU A 67 9.50 -4.32 -2.20
N ILE A 68 8.80 -3.27 -1.76
CA ILE A 68 7.40 -3.06 -2.15
C ILE A 68 7.26 -2.74 -3.65
N GLU A 69 8.16 -1.94 -4.22
CA GLU A 69 8.18 -1.67 -5.66
C GLU A 69 8.42 -2.95 -6.46
N ARG A 70 9.31 -3.84 -5.99
CA ARG A 70 9.58 -5.13 -6.63
C ARG A 70 8.39 -6.08 -6.50
N TRP A 71 7.79 -6.16 -5.33
CA TRP A 71 6.60 -6.96 -5.08
C TRP A 71 5.44 -6.52 -5.98
N MET A 72 5.17 -5.21 -6.10
CA MET A 72 4.13 -4.70 -7.02
C MET A 72 4.39 -5.09 -8.48
N ASP A 73 5.65 -4.99 -8.92
CA ASP A 73 6.08 -5.35 -10.27
C ASP A 73 5.90 -6.85 -10.54
N GLN A 74 6.38 -7.70 -9.63
CA GLN A 74 6.39 -9.15 -9.79
C GLN A 74 5.00 -9.79 -9.62
N GLU A 75 4.27 -9.39 -8.57
CA GLU A 75 3.04 -10.06 -8.16
C GLU A 75 1.77 -9.53 -8.83
N ILE A 76 1.84 -8.32 -9.41
CA ILE A 76 0.66 -7.62 -9.93
C ILE A 76 0.91 -7.07 -11.34
N GLU A 77 1.90 -6.19 -11.52
CA GLU A 77 2.07 -5.53 -12.82
C GLU A 77 2.45 -6.52 -13.92
N ALA A 78 3.49 -7.33 -13.73
CA ALA A 78 3.97 -8.26 -14.75
C ALA A 78 2.92 -9.30 -15.17
N PRO A 79 2.16 -9.94 -14.25
CA PRO A 79 1.02 -10.78 -14.61
C PRO A 79 -0.06 -10.03 -15.41
N ALA A 80 -0.43 -8.82 -14.96
CA ALA A 80 -1.44 -8.02 -15.64
C ALA A 80 -0.99 -7.58 -17.04
N GLN A 81 0.29 -7.33 -17.27
CA GLN A 81 0.79 -6.99 -18.60
C GLN A 81 0.64 -8.16 -19.60
N LYS A 82 0.75 -9.40 -19.13
CA LYS A 82 0.48 -10.57 -19.98
C LYS A 82 -1.00 -10.61 -20.36
N ALA A 83 -1.90 -10.39 -19.40
CA ALA A 83 -3.34 -10.31 -19.63
C ALA A 83 -3.72 -9.15 -20.58
N LEU A 84 -3.19 -7.95 -20.34
CA LEU A 84 -3.43 -6.77 -21.19
C LEU A 84 -2.84 -6.91 -22.60
N LYS A 85 -1.82 -7.75 -22.79
CA LYS A 85 -1.35 -8.09 -24.13
C LYS A 85 -2.41 -8.90 -24.89
N LYS A 86 -3.01 -9.91 -24.26
CA LYS A 86 -4.09 -10.70 -24.85
C LYS A 86 -5.28 -9.83 -25.27
N VAL A 87 -5.70 -8.92 -24.37
CA VAL A 87 -6.78 -7.95 -24.65
C VAL A 87 -6.52 -7.16 -25.93
N ARG A 88 -5.28 -6.67 -26.13
CA ARG A 88 -4.93 -5.86 -27.31
C ARG A 88 -4.81 -6.66 -28.60
N SER A 89 -4.70 -7.98 -28.49
CA SER A 89 -4.58 -8.91 -29.60
C SER A 89 -5.89 -9.67 -29.86
N ASP A 90 -6.98 -9.28 -29.20
CA ASP A 90 -8.29 -9.96 -29.23
C ASP A 90 -8.19 -11.48 -28.93
N GLU A 91 -7.22 -11.86 -28.08
CA GLU A 91 -7.08 -13.23 -27.61
C GLU A 91 -8.07 -13.53 -26.46
N ASN A 92 -8.55 -14.77 -26.40
CA ASN A 92 -9.45 -15.21 -25.32
C ASN A 92 -8.81 -15.06 -23.93
N LEU A 93 -9.54 -14.43 -23.02
CA LEU A 93 -9.13 -14.25 -21.62
C LEU A 93 -9.59 -15.42 -20.76
N LYS A 94 -8.72 -15.87 -19.85
CA LYS A 94 -9.06 -16.80 -18.78
C LYS A 94 -9.39 -16.03 -17.50
N ASP A 95 -10.01 -16.69 -16.53
CA ASP A 95 -10.32 -16.09 -15.22
C ASP A 95 -9.08 -15.51 -14.52
N ILE A 96 -7.93 -16.17 -14.66
CA ILE A 96 -6.66 -15.68 -14.13
C ILE A 96 -6.21 -14.38 -14.81
N ASP A 97 -6.50 -14.19 -16.10
CA ASP A 97 -6.19 -12.96 -16.82
C ASP A 97 -7.08 -11.81 -16.31
N LEU A 98 -8.38 -12.08 -16.14
CA LEU A 98 -9.34 -11.12 -15.57
C LEU A 98 -8.95 -10.71 -14.15
N ASN A 99 -8.62 -11.68 -13.28
CA ASN A 99 -8.18 -11.41 -11.92
C ASN A 99 -6.89 -10.55 -11.90
N ASN A 100 -5.93 -10.84 -12.78
CA ASN A 100 -4.71 -10.02 -12.88
C ASN A 100 -5.02 -8.58 -13.31
N ILE A 101 -5.96 -8.37 -14.24
CA ILE A 101 -6.40 -7.03 -14.64
C ILE A 101 -7.07 -6.29 -13.48
N ILE A 102 -7.96 -6.96 -12.73
CA ILE A 102 -8.65 -6.38 -11.56
C ILE A 102 -7.63 -5.99 -10.48
N ARG A 103 -6.69 -6.89 -10.13
CA ARG A 103 -5.63 -6.59 -9.15
C ARG A 103 -4.76 -5.42 -9.60
N PHE A 104 -4.47 -5.33 -10.89
CA PHE A 104 -3.71 -4.21 -11.45
C PHE A 104 -4.47 -2.88 -11.36
N MET A 105 -5.78 -2.89 -11.64
CA MET A 105 -6.65 -1.72 -11.47
C MET A 105 -6.69 -1.28 -10.00
N ALA A 106 -6.93 -2.21 -9.07
CA ALA A 106 -6.92 -1.93 -7.64
C ALA A 106 -5.57 -1.36 -7.19
N LEU A 107 -4.46 -1.89 -7.71
CA LEU A 107 -3.13 -1.36 -7.44
C LEU A 107 -2.96 0.08 -7.96
N GLN A 108 -3.44 0.41 -9.18
CA GLN A 108 -3.37 1.77 -9.71
C GLN A 108 -4.12 2.76 -8.81
N ASP A 109 -5.26 2.34 -8.25
CA ASP A 109 -6.07 3.18 -7.36
C ASP A 109 -5.34 3.49 -6.06
N VAL A 110 -4.80 2.47 -5.36
CA VAL A 110 -4.29 2.62 -3.99
C VAL A 110 -2.88 3.21 -3.86
N ARG A 111 -2.08 3.23 -4.93
CA ARG A 111 -0.65 3.59 -4.89
C ARG A 111 -0.34 5.06 -5.13
N THR A 112 -1.35 5.90 -5.26
CA THR A 112 -1.15 7.31 -5.62
C THR A 112 -0.70 8.14 -4.40
N PRO A 113 -0.01 9.28 -4.61
CA PRO A 113 0.30 10.21 -3.52
C PRO A 113 -0.95 10.70 -2.77
N ILE A 114 -2.08 10.84 -3.45
CA ILE A 114 -3.36 11.24 -2.83
C ILE A 114 -3.81 10.16 -1.83
N ARG A 115 -3.75 8.88 -2.22
CA ARG A 115 -4.08 7.77 -1.31
C ARG A 115 -3.17 7.69 -0.09
N TYR A 116 -1.89 8.03 -0.24
CA TYR A 116 -1.00 8.17 0.90
C TYR A 116 -1.51 9.25 1.87
N MET A 117 -1.87 10.43 1.37
CA MET A 117 -2.39 11.52 2.21
C MET A 117 -3.72 11.14 2.89
N GLU A 118 -4.62 10.47 2.16
CA GLU A 118 -5.88 9.96 2.70
C GLU A 118 -5.64 8.92 3.80
N HIS A 119 -4.68 8.01 3.61
CA HIS A 119 -4.29 7.01 4.60
C HIS A 119 -3.84 7.68 5.89
N ILE A 120 -2.92 8.66 5.81
CA ILE A 120 -2.43 9.38 7.00
C ILE A 120 -3.58 10.07 7.74
N LYS A 121 -4.43 10.82 7.02
CA LYS A 121 -5.57 11.52 7.62
C LYS A 121 -6.56 10.56 8.27
N ARG A 122 -6.85 9.44 7.61
CA ARG A 122 -7.75 8.40 8.14
C ARG A 122 -7.15 7.74 9.39
N SER A 123 -5.88 7.36 9.35
CA SER A 123 -5.19 6.73 10.48
C SER A 123 -5.16 7.65 11.70
N GLN A 124 -4.83 8.93 11.51
CA GLN A 124 -4.84 9.91 12.60
C GLN A 124 -6.22 10.05 13.24
N LYS A 125 -7.29 10.02 12.43
CA LYS A 125 -8.67 10.13 12.94
C LYS A 125 -9.15 8.85 13.65
N GLN A 126 -8.83 7.68 13.11
CA GLN A 126 -9.45 6.41 13.53
C GLN A 126 -8.63 5.64 14.57
N MET A 127 -7.30 5.79 14.57
CA MET A 127 -6.45 4.96 15.43
C MET A 127 -6.69 5.16 16.93
N PRO A 128 -6.93 6.37 17.45
CA PRO A 128 -7.19 6.53 18.88
C PRO A 128 -8.34 5.65 19.39
N GLU A 129 -9.42 5.53 18.60
CA GLU A 129 -10.55 4.65 18.94
C GLU A 129 -10.22 3.17 18.81
N VAL A 130 -9.37 2.79 17.84
CA VAL A 130 -8.86 1.41 17.72
C VAL A 130 -8.03 1.04 18.94
N VAL A 131 -7.07 1.88 19.34
CA VAL A 131 -6.24 1.66 20.54
C VAL A 131 -7.11 1.57 21.78
N LYS A 132 -8.04 2.51 21.98
CA LYS A 132 -8.98 2.50 23.11
C LYS A 132 -9.82 1.22 23.14
N LYS A 133 -10.31 0.75 21.99
CA LYS A 133 -11.07 -0.50 21.89
C LYS A 133 -10.22 -1.70 22.27
N VAL A 134 -8.99 -1.80 21.75
CA VAL A 134 -8.06 -2.89 22.06
C VAL A 134 -7.67 -2.87 23.54
N SER A 135 -7.40 -1.70 24.13
CA SER A 135 -7.11 -1.58 25.57
C SER A 135 -8.27 -2.07 26.44
N LYS A 136 -9.52 -1.77 26.07
CA LYS A 136 -10.70 -2.31 26.79
C LYS A 136 -10.81 -3.83 26.68
N GLN A 137 -10.54 -4.37 25.51
CA GLN A 137 -10.53 -5.83 25.31
C GLN A 137 -9.41 -6.50 26.10
N LEU A 138 -8.24 -5.86 26.20
CA LEU A 138 -7.12 -6.34 27.00
C LEU A 138 -7.50 -6.44 28.48
N ASN A 139 -8.16 -5.42 29.05
CA ASN A 139 -8.62 -5.48 30.45
C ASN A 139 -9.53 -6.68 30.70
N LYS A 140 -10.50 -6.90 29.80
CA LYS A 140 -11.41 -8.05 29.90
C LYS A 140 -10.65 -9.39 29.87
N VAL A 141 -9.69 -9.54 28.95
CA VAL A 141 -8.87 -10.74 28.86
C VAL A 141 -8.04 -10.95 30.13
N LEU A 142 -7.47 -9.88 30.71
CA LEU A 142 -6.69 -9.97 31.93
C LEU A 142 -7.54 -10.30 33.16
N GLU A 143 -8.78 -9.81 33.25
CA GLU A 143 -9.72 -10.15 34.32
C GLU A 143 -10.23 -11.60 34.23
N GLU A 144 -10.39 -12.14 33.03
CA GLU A 144 -10.89 -13.51 32.80
C GLU A 144 -9.78 -14.57 32.84
N SER A 145 -8.51 -14.16 32.72
CA SER A 145 -7.35 -15.06 32.70
C SER A 145 -6.83 -15.32 34.11
N ASN A 146 -6.86 -16.57 34.57
CA ASN A 146 -6.34 -16.94 35.89
C ASN A 146 -4.85 -17.31 35.83
N ASN A 147 -4.38 -17.77 34.66
CA ASN A 147 -2.99 -18.13 34.42
C ASN A 147 -2.47 -17.51 33.11
N PRO A 148 -1.14 -17.30 32.96
CA PRO A 148 -0.54 -16.78 31.73
C PRO A 148 -0.82 -17.61 30.48
N GLU A 149 -1.14 -18.90 30.65
CA GLU A 149 -1.45 -19.84 29.57
C GLU A 149 -2.84 -19.62 28.95
N ASP A 150 -3.72 -18.90 29.66
CA ASP A 150 -5.05 -18.53 29.20
C ASP A 150 -5.02 -17.36 28.20
N LEU A 151 -3.86 -16.68 28.07
CA LEU A 151 -3.69 -15.53 27.20
C LEU A 151 -3.71 -15.92 25.71
N PRO A 152 -4.29 -15.07 24.83
CA PRO A 152 -4.32 -15.32 23.40
C PRO A 152 -2.90 -15.48 22.82
N LYS A 153 -2.71 -16.51 22.00
CA LYS A 153 -1.46 -16.70 21.25
C LYS A 153 -1.26 -15.57 20.25
N LEU A 154 -0.04 -15.04 20.19
CA LEU A 154 0.31 -13.98 19.26
C LEU A 154 0.34 -14.51 17.81
N GLU A 155 -0.63 -14.10 17.00
CA GLU A 155 -0.60 -14.37 15.56
C GLU A 155 0.39 -13.41 14.86
N LYS A 156 1.37 -13.98 14.16
CA LYS A 156 2.28 -13.18 13.32
C LYS A 156 1.63 -12.94 11.95
N HIS A 157 1.22 -11.71 11.69
CA HIS A 157 0.79 -11.30 10.35
C HIS A 157 1.97 -10.86 9.49
N SER A 158 2.02 -11.32 8.24
CA SER A 158 3.04 -10.90 7.28
C SER A 158 3.04 -9.38 7.10
N GLY A 159 4.19 -8.74 7.34
CA GLY A 159 4.35 -7.29 7.22
C GLY A 159 3.97 -6.48 8.46
N SER A 160 3.61 -7.10 9.59
CA SER A 160 3.31 -6.38 10.84
C SER A 160 4.47 -5.49 11.30
N ASN A 161 5.72 -5.85 10.96
CA ASN A 161 6.93 -5.07 11.19
C ASN A 161 6.97 -3.71 10.45
N MET A 162 6.08 -3.48 9.47
CA MET A 162 5.98 -2.23 8.73
C MET A 162 5.15 -1.15 9.43
N ILE A 163 4.48 -1.48 10.55
CA ILE A 163 3.78 -0.51 11.40
C ILE A 163 4.68 -0.23 12.60
N PRO A 164 5.37 0.92 12.65
CA PRO A 164 6.21 1.26 13.79
C PRO A 164 5.29 1.57 14.98
N MET A 165 5.33 0.69 15.98
CA MET A 165 4.58 0.80 17.22
C MET A 165 5.50 0.50 18.39
N ASN A 166 5.47 1.36 19.39
CA ASN A 166 6.12 1.16 20.68
C ASN A 166 5.04 1.03 21.76
N VAL A 167 5.17 0.04 22.63
CA VAL A 167 4.25 -0.19 23.73
C VAL A 167 5.06 -0.23 25.01
N GLU A 168 4.82 0.75 25.87
CA GLU A 168 5.44 0.86 27.19
C GLU A 168 4.42 0.50 28.25
N LYS A 169 4.87 -0.23 29.27
CA LYS A 169 4.04 -0.61 30.42
C LYS A 169 4.66 -0.08 31.71
N GLU A 170 3.81 0.42 32.59
CA GLU A 170 4.18 0.83 33.94
C GLU A 170 3.20 0.19 34.92
N ILE A 171 3.72 -0.60 35.86
CA ILE A 171 2.90 -1.21 36.92
C ILE A 171 3.02 -0.31 38.15
N VAL A 172 1.89 0.12 38.69
CA VAL A 172 1.87 0.98 39.87
C VAL A 172 2.26 0.16 41.09
N LYS A 173 3.27 0.60 41.84
CA LYS A 173 3.72 -0.10 43.05
C LYS A 173 2.58 -0.22 44.06
N ASN A 174 2.40 -1.41 44.62
CA ASN A 174 1.37 -1.75 45.61
C ASN A 174 -0.07 -1.51 45.12
N SER A 175 -0.32 -1.66 43.82
CA SER A 175 -1.63 -1.53 43.20
C SER A 175 -1.83 -2.63 42.16
N ASP A 176 -3.10 -3.03 41.97
CA ASP A 176 -3.51 -3.93 40.89
C ASP A 176 -3.69 -3.19 39.55
N GLN A 177 -3.24 -1.93 39.47
CA GLN A 177 -3.36 -1.07 38.30
C GLN A 177 -2.03 -0.91 37.58
N GLY A 178 -2.11 -0.74 36.26
CA GLY A 178 -0.98 -0.41 35.42
C GLY A 178 -1.39 0.51 34.27
N TYR A 179 -0.41 1.24 33.75
CA TYR A 179 -0.56 2.09 32.58
C TYR A 179 0.08 1.43 31.37
N LEU A 180 -0.62 1.50 30.25
CA LEU A 180 -0.10 1.10 28.94
C LEU A 180 -0.07 2.33 28.04
N LYS A 181 1.14 2.73 27.66
CA LYS A 181 1.35 3.79 26.68
C LYS A 181 1.65 3.16 25.33
N THR A 182 0.99 3.64 24.29
CA THR A 182 1.17 3.13 22.92
C THR A 182 1.47 4.29 21.98
N ASP A 183 2.68 4.30 21.44
CA ASP A 183 3.14 5.27 20.45
C ASP A 183 3.15 4.60 19.08
N ILE A 184 2.36 5.11 18.11
CA ILE A 184 2.27 4.55 16.76
C ILE A 184 2.63 5.63 15.74
N LEU A 185 3.53 5.31 14.81
CA LEU A 185 3.89 6.19 13.71
C LEU A 185 3.11 5.84 12.44
N PHE A 186 2.18 6.70 12.05
CA PHE A 186 1.52 6.62 10.75
C PHE A 186 2.32 7.35 9.70
N GLY A 187 2.87 6.59 8.78
CA GLY A 187 3.72 7.08 7.70
C GLY A 187 3.70 6.14 6.50
N ARG A 188 4.69 6.32 5.63
CA ARG A 188 4.83 5.53 4.40
C ARG A 188 4.81 4.03 4.66
N SER A 189 5.52 3.53 5.67
CA SER A 189 5.57 2.09 5.96
C SER A 189 4.19 1.50 6.28
N SER A 190 3.39 2.21 7.09
CA SER A 190 2.01 1.80 7.40
C SER A 190 1.09 1.82 6.18
N TRP A 191 1.30 2.76 5.25
CA TRP A 191 0.54 2.82 4.00
C TRP A 191 0.93 1.69 3.05
N LEU A 192 2.22 1.41 2.90
CA LEU A 192 2.71 0.32 2.06
C LEU A 192 2.30 -1.06 2.61
N PHE A 193 2.29 -1.21 3.93
CA PHE A 193 1.67 -2.36 4.60
C PHE A 193 0.21 -2.50 4.20
N MET A 194 -0.58 -1.42 4.27
CA MET A 194 -1.99 -1.44 3.90
C MET A 194 -2.19 -1.82 2.42
N ILE A 195 -1.37 -1.29 1.50
CA ILE A 195 -1.44 -1.68 0.08
C ILE A 195 -1.23 -3.19 -0.07
N ARG A 196 -0.15 -3.73 0.51
CA ARG A 196 0.17 -5.16 0.44
C ARG A 196 -0.90 -6.02 1.09
N HIS A 197 -1.39 -5.59 2.26
CA HIS A 197 -2.42 -6.29 3.02
C HIS A 197 -3.73 -6.37 2.26
N LEU A 198 -4.21 -5.24 1.73
CA LEU A 198 -5.43 -5.19 0.94
C LEU A 198 -5.29 -6.11 -0.27
N LEU A 199 -4.28 -5.89 -1.12
CA LEU A 199 -4.16 -6.62 -2.40
C LEU A 199 -3.84 -8.12 -2.25
N ASN A 200 -3.36 -8.55 -1.08
CA ASN A 200 -3.23 -9.97 -0.75
C ASN A 200 -4.52 -10.56 -0.18
N LYS A 201 -5.23 -9.84 0.71
CA LYS A 201 -6.50 -10.33 1.28
C LYS A 201 -7.65 -10.29 0.29
N THR A 202 -7.66 -9.36 -0.66
CA THR A 202 -8.70 -9.31 -1.70
C THR A 202 -8.61 -10.47 -2.69
N GLN A 203 -7.57 -11.33 -2.64
CA GLN A 203 -7.60 -12.63 -3.34
C GLN A 203 -8.69 -13.56 -2.81
N THR A 204 -9.13 -13.37 -1.55
CA THR A 204 -10.07 -14.28 -0.89
C THR A 204 -11.54 -13.83 -1.00
N SER A 205 -11.81 -12.54 -1.24
CA SER A 205 -13.17 -11.99 -1.14
C SER A 205 -13.89 -11.75 -2.48
N HIS A 206 -13.19 -11.54 -3.59
CA HIS A 206 -13.84 -11.34 -4.91
C HIS A 206 -14.30 -12.62 -5.60
N ILE A 207 -14.06 -13.79 -5.00
CA ILE A 207 -14.72 -15.04 -5.40
C ILE A 207 -16.20 -15.05 -4.95
N ASN A 208 -16.62 -14.18 -4.01
CA ASN A 208 -17.96 -14.24 -3.41
C ASN A 208 -18.87 -13.02 -3.61
N ASN A 209 -18.44 -11.92 -4.25
CA ASN A 209 -19.41 -10.91 -4.73
C ASN A 209 -18.78 -9.87 -5.68
N PRO A 210 -19.09 -9.85 -6.99
CA PRO A 210 -18.59 -8.81 -7.88
C PRO A 210 -19.44 -7.53 -7.85
N PHE A 211 -20.69 -7.56 -7.39
CA PHE A 211 -21.56 -6.39 -7.32
C PHE A 211 -22.64 -6.61 -6.25
N ALA A 212 -22.47 -6.01 -5.08
CA ALA A 212 -23.59 -5.77 -4.18
C ALA A 212 -23.95 -4.27 -4.27
N PRO A 213 -25.24 -3.93 -4.41
CA PRO A 213 -25.73 -2.58 -4.67
C PRO A 213 -25.42 -1.57 -3.55
#